data_AF-A0AAD9UIW5-F1
#
_entry.id   AF-A0AAD9UIW5-F1
#
_cell.length_a   1.000
_cell.length_b   1.000
_cell.length_c   1.000
_cell.angle_alpha   90.00
_cell.angle_beta   90.00
_cell.angle_gamma   90.00
#
_symmetry.space_group_name_H-M   'P 1'
#
loop_
_entity.id
_entity.type
_entity.pdbx_description
1 polymer ?
#
loop_
_entity_poly.entity_id
_entity_poly.type
_entity_poly.pdbx_seq_one_letter_code
_entity_poly.pdbx_strand_id
1 'polypeptide(L)'
;MDRALAKTVLYQVRRNFLSVLFPTITASAIYADWSHTQRYKANKTARAKKDKENFKMPMTFGQKYLSMLVPITAMIIGMYFDWEIKEDMRSFHNRSKLFGGRDLKPGEKLW
;
A
#
# COMPACT_ATOMS: atom_id res chain seq x y z
N MET A 1 22.92 59.31 33.74
CA MET A 1 23.67 58.03 33.94
C MET A 1 23.08 56.87 33.12
N ASP A 2 21.98 57.09 32.39
CA ASP A 2 21.14 56.01 31.85
C ASP A 2 21.65 55.41 30.52
N ARG A 3 22.38 56.19 29.73
CA ARG A 3 22.88 55.73 28.42
C ARG A 3 24.02 54.70 28.53
N ALA A 4 24.80 54.74 29.62
CA ALA A 4 25.88 53.77 29.85
C ALA A 4 25.32 52.41 30.28
N LEU A 5 24.31 52.41 31.16
CA LEU A 5 23.58 51.22 31.59
C LEU A 5 22.82 50.56 30.43
N ALA A 6 22.17 51.35 29.57
CA ALA A 6 21.49 50.82 28.39
C ALA A 6 22.46 50.08 27.44
N LYS A 7 23.67 50.63 27.23
CA LYS A 7 24.69 50.01 26.37
C LYS A 7 25.24 48.71 26.95
N THR A 8 25.47 48.62 28.26
CA THR A 8 25.94 47.39 28.90
C THR A 8 24.88 46.30 28.87
N VAL A 9 23.61 46.65 29.13
CA VAL A 9 22.49 45.70 29.01
C VAL A 9 22.35 45.21 27.56
N LEU A 10 22.39 46.10 26.58
CA LEU A 10 22.30 45.73 25.17
C LEU A 10 23.45 44.80 24.74
N TYR A 11 24.67 45.08 25.21
CA TYR A 11 25.83 44.25 24.96
C TYR A 11 25.68 42.85 25.59
N GLN A 12 25.14 42.77 26.80
CA GLN A 12 24.93 41.52 27.52
C GLN A 12 23.81 40.68 26.91
N VAL A 13 22.72 41.31 26.48
CA VAL A 13 21.65 40.67 25.70
C VAL A 13 22.19 40.16 24.37
N ARG A 14 22.99 40.96 23.64
CA ARG A 14 23.60 40.54 22.37
C ARG A 14 24.59 39.39 22.55
N ARG A 15 25.35 39.38 23.63
CA ARG A 15 26.30 38.30 23.96
C ARG A 15 25.60 36.98 24.31
N ASN A 16 24.48 37.06 25.03
CA ASN A 16 23.70 35.90 25.46
C ASN A 16 22.51 35.59 24.53
N PHE A 17 22.38 36.29 23.40
CA PHE A 17 21.25 36.12 22.49
C PHE A 17 21.16 34.68 21.98
N LEU A 18 22.31 34.07 21.64
CA LEU A 18 22.37 32.69 21.16
C LEU A 18 21.92 31.67 22.21
N SER A 19 22.23 31.88 23.50
CA SER A 19 21.84 30.96 24.57
C SER A 19 20.36 31.06 24.95
N VAL A 20 19.68 32.16 24.58
CA VAL A 20 18.23 32.32 24.70
C VAL A 20 17.51 31.87 23.43
N LEU A 21 18.06 32.18 22.26
CA LEU A 21 17.48 31.84 20.96
C LEU A 21 17.42 30.32 20.74
N PHE A 22 18.50 29.60 21.07
CA PHE A 22 18.54 28.15 20.87
C PHE A 22 17.45 27.38 21.63
N PRO A 23 17.27 27.54 22.95
CA PRO A 23 16.22 26.82 23.67
C PRO A 23 14.81 27.27 23.29
N THR A 24 14.61 28.53 22.92
CA THR A 24 13.29 29.02 22.49
C THR A 24 12.87 28.46 21.13
N ILE A 25 13.80 28.40 20.16
CA ILE A 25 13.57 27.72 18.88
C ILE A 25 13.32 26.23 19.11
N THR A 26 14.10 25.59 19.97
CA THR A 26 13.96 24.16 20.29
C THR A 26 12.59 23.86 20.90
N ALA A 27 12.16 24.62 21.91
CA ALA A 27 10.84 24.46 22.53
C ALA A 27 9.70 24.71 21.52
N SER A 28 9.85 25.70 20.64
CA SER A 28 8.88 26.00 19.58
C SER A 28 8.76 24.85 18.57
N ALA A 29 9.89 24.26 18.17
CA ALA A 29 9.92 23.12 17.25
C ALA A 29 9.23 21.89 17.86
N ILE A 30 9.51 21.58 19.14
CA ILE A 30 8.85 20.48 19.87
C ILE A 30 7.34 20.73 19.95
N TYR A 31 6.93 21.95 20.25
CA TYR A 31 5.51 22.30 20.31
C TYR A 31 4.80 22.15 18.95
N ALA A 32 5.45 22.60 17.87
CA ALA A 32 4.92 22.47 16.52
C ALA A 32 4.76 20.99 16.12
N ASP A 33 5.74 20.15 16.42
CA ASP A 33 5.69 18.72 16.13
C ASP A 33 4.61 17.99 16.95
N TRP A 34 4.45 18.35 18.23
CA TRP A 34 3.38 17.83 19.08
C TRP A 34 1.98 18.21 18.57
N SER A 35 1.78 19.49 18.22
CA SER A 35 0.53 20.00 17.65
C SER A 35 0.18 19.31 16.33
N HIS A 36 1.19 19.11 15.46
CA HIS A 36 1.03 18.38 14.20
C HIS A 36 0.61 16.93 14.45
N THR A 37 1.28 16.25 15.39
CA THR A 37 0.97 14.85 15.74
C THR A 37 -0.47 14.68 16.27
N GLN A 38 -0.95 15.63 17.10
CA GLN A 38 -2.33 15.61 17.60
C GLN A 38 -3.34 15.78 16.45
N ARG A 39 -3.10 16.73 15.54
CA ARG A 39 -3.95 16.94 14.36
C ARG A 39 -3.95 15.73 13.42
N TYR A 40 -2.79 15.10 13.22
CA TYR A 40 -2.69 13.90 12.40
C TYR A 40 -3.50 12.73 12.99
N LYS A 41 -3.42 12.51 14.31
CA LYS A 41 -4.22 11.48 15.01
C LYS A 41 -5.72 11.76 14.89
N ALA A 42 -6.15 13.01 15.07
CA ALA A 42 -7.56 13.41 14.91
C ALA A 42 -8.07 13.21 13.47
N ASN A 43 -7.24 13.51 12.46
CA ASN A 43 -7.60 13.31 11.06
C ASN A 43 -7.65 11.82 10.68
N LYS A 44 -6.77 11.00 11.26
CA LYS A 44 -6.76 9.55 11.02
C LYS A 44 -8.02 8.86 11.54
N THR A 45 -8.52 9.26 12.72
CA THR A 45 -9.78 8.72 13.26
C THR A 45 -11.00 9.21 12.48
N ALA A 46 -11.01 10.46 12.01
CA ALA A 46 -12.07 10.99 11.14
C ALA A 46 -12.12 10.26 9.78
N ARG A 47 -10.97 9.95 9.17
CA ARG A 47 -10.90 9.17 7.93
C ARG A 47 -11.35 7.73 8.14
N ALA A 48 -10.92 7.07 9.21
CA ALA A 48 -11.34 5.71 9.52
C ALA A 48 -12.86 5.58 9.74
N LYS A 49 -13.55 6.63 10.22
CA LYS A 49 -15.02 6.66 10.28
C LYS A 49 -15.65 6.76 8.90
N LYS A 50 -15.13 7.64 8.02
CA LYS A 50 -15.60 7.77 6.63
C LYS A 50 -15.40 6.48 5.83
N ASP A 51 -14.29 5.79 6.01
CA ASP A 51 -14.02 4.53 5.29
C ASP A 51 -15.00 3.41 5.71
N LYS A 52 -15.39 3.37 7.00
CA LYS A 52 -16.43 2.44 7.49
C LYS A 52 -17.82 2.78 6.96
N GLU A 53 -18.12 4.05 6.71
CA GLU A 53 -19.37 4.48 6.07
C GLU A 53 -19.38 4.15 4.57
N ASN A 54 -18.24 4.36 3.88
CA ASN A 54 -18.09 4.01 2.46
C ASN A 54 -18.17 2.50 2.20
N PHE A 55 -17.80 1.66 3.16
CA PHE A 55 -17.93 0.20 3.06
C PHE A 55 -19.40 -0.28 3.13
N LYS A 56 -20.34 0.58 3.55
CA LYS A 56 -21.78 0.27 3.59
C LYS A 56 -22.55 0.73 2.35
N MET A 57 -21.88 1.25 1.32
CA MET A 57 -22.55 1.57 0.07
C MET A 57 -23.07 0.27 -0.56
N PRO A 58 -24.39 0.10 -0.76
CA PRO A 58 -24.90 -1.06 -1.46
C PRO A 58 -24.33 -1.00 -2.88
N MET A 59 -23.39 -1.90 -3.21
CA MET A 59 -22.85 -2.00 -4.56
C MET A 59 -24.04 -2.04 -5.54
N THR A 60 -24.12 -1.04 -6.40
CA THR A 60 -25.10 -0.94 -7.47
C THR A 60 -25.01 -2.19 -8.34
N PHE A 61 -26.14 -2.68 -8.85
CA PHE A 61 -26.24 -3.97 -9.55
C PHE A 61 -25.17 -4.16 -10.64
N GLY A 62 -24.82 -3.08 -11.36
CA GLY A 62 -23.76 -3.10 -12.38
C GLY A 62 -22.36 -3.35 -11.82
N GLN A 63 -22.01 -2.80 -10.65
CA GLN A 63 -20.68 -3.02 -10.04
C GLN A 63 -20.52 -4.46 -9.53
N LYS A 64 -21.59 -5.06 -8.99
CA LYS A 64 -21.58 -6.48 -8.60
C LYS A 64 -21.38 -7.37 -9.82
N TYR A 65 -22.06 -7.07 -10.92
CA TYR A 65 -21.92 -7.83 -12.17
C TYR A 65 -20.50 -7.76 -12.73
N LEU A 66 -19.90 -6.56 -12.79
CA LEU A 66 -18.50 -6.37 -13.19
C LEU A 66 -17.52 -7.13 -12.27
N SER A 67 -17.72 -7.09 -10.95
CA SER A 67 -16.83 -7.78 -10.00
C SER A 67 -16.87 -9.31 -10.11
N MET A 68 -17.98 -9.88 -10.59
CA MET A 68 -18.10 -11.33 -10.83
C MET A 68 -17.70 -11.71 -12.25
N LEU A 69 -18.00 -10.86 -13.24
CA LEU A 69 -17.74 -11.16 -14.64
C LEU A 69 -16.24 -11.21 -14.93
N VAL A 70 -15.46 -10.28 -14.37
CA VAL A 70 -14.00 -10.24 -14.57
C VAL A 70 -13.29 -11.54 -14.12
N PRO A 71 -13.49 -12.08 -12.91
CA PRO A 71 -12.85 -13.34 -12.53
C PRO A 71 -13.38 -14.55 -13.31
N ILE A 72 -14.67 -14.57 -13.67
CA ILE A 72 -15.25 -15.67 -14.45
C ILE A 72 -14.64 -15.70 -15.86
N THR A 73 -14.56 -14.56 -16.54
CA THR A 73 -13.98 -14.51 -17.89
C THR A 73 -12.48 -14.79 -17.86
N ALA A 74 -11.76 -14.27 -16.87
CA ALA A 74 -10.33 -14.58 -16.68
C ALA A 74 -10.10 -16.09 -16.44
N MET A 75 -10.98 -16.74 -15.66
CA MET A 75 -10.89 -18.18 -15.41
C MET A 75 -11.15 -18.99 -16.69
N ILE A 76 -12.20 -18.67 -17.45
CA ILE A 76 -12.54 -19.39 -18.69
C ILE A 76 -11.41 -19.24 -19.72
N ILE A 77 -10.93 -18.01 -19.91
CA ILE A 77 -9.84 -17.73 -20.86
C ILE A 77 -8.54 -18.41 -20.41
N GLY A 78 -8.23 -18.37 -19.11
CA GLY A 78 -7.07 -19.07 -18.55
C GLY A 78 -7.14 -20.57 -18.76
N MET A 79 -8.31 -21.19 -18.52
CA MET A 79 -8.51 -22.62 -18.77
C MET A 79 -8.36 -22.99 -20.25
N TYR A 80 -8.82 -22.13 -21.15
CA TYR A 80 -8.67 -22.33 -22.59
C TYR A 80 -7.19 -22.31 -22.99
N PHE A 81 -6.42 -21.30 -22.55
CA PHE A 81 -5.00 -21.23 -22.86
C PHE A 81 -4.19 -22.36 -22.22
N ASP A 82 -4.52 -22.75 -20.99
CA ASP A 82 -3.90 -23.92 -20.35
C ASP A 82 -4.16 -25.21 -21.14
N TRP A 83 -5.31 -25.34 -21.77
CA TRP A 83 -5.64 -26.50 -22.60
C TRP A 83 -4.82 -26.50 -23.90
N GLU A 84 -4.71 -25.35 -24.57
CA GLU A 84 -3.92 -25.17 -25.79
C GLU A 84 -2.43 -25.41 -25.55
N ILE A 85 -1.87 -24.85 -24.47
CA ILE A 85 -0.47 -25.09 -24.07
C ILE A 85 -0.23 -26.56 -23.75
N LYS A 86 -1.18 -27.21 -23.07
CA LYS A 86 -1.09 -28.65 -22.81
C LYS A 86 -1.11 -29.45 -24.08
N GLU A 87 -1.77 -29.00 -25.16
CA GLU A 87 -1.74 -29.63 -26.49
C GLU A 87 -0.35 -29.56 -27.13
N ASP A 88 0.29 -28.40 -27.10
CA ASP A 88 1.64 -28.23 -27.62
C ASP A 88 2.68 -29.08 -26.85
N MET A 89 2.49 -29.25 -25.55
CA MET A 89 3.38 -30.06 -24.70
C MET A 89 3.13 -31.58 -24.79
N ARG A 90 2.15 -32.06 -25.58
CA ARG A 90 1.85 -33.51 -25.68
C ARG A 90 2.90 -34.32 -26.45
N SER A 91 3.91 -33.67 -27.03
CA SER A 91 4.97 -34.33 -27.82
C SER A 91 5.73 -35.43 -27.06
N PHE A 92 5.77 -35.37 -25.74
CA PHE A 92 6.42 -36.37 -24.88
C PHE A 92 5.45 -37.34 -24.17
N HIS A 93 4.15 -37.27 -24.48
CA HIS A 93 3.14 -38.13 -23.86
C HIS A 93 3.35 -39.61 -24.23
N ASN A 94 3.29 -40.51 -23.24
CA ASN A 94 3.59 -41.95 -23.38
C ASN A 94 5.01 -42.28 -23.93
N ARG A 95 5.96 -41.33 -23.82
CA ARG A 95 7.37 -41.52 -24.24
C ARG A 95 8.37 -41.43 -23.09
N SER A 96 7.92 -41.21 -21.86
CA SER A 96 8.80 -41.10 -20.70
C SER A 96 9.38 -42.47 -20.30
N LYS A 97 10.58 -42.49 -19.71
CA LYS A 97 11.19 -43.75 -19.26
C LYS A 97 10.43 -44.45 -18.13
N LEU A 98 9.62 -43.68 -17.38
CA LEU A 98 8.85 -44.17 -16.22
C LEU A 98 7.43 -44.61 -16.60
N PHE A 99 6.80 -43.96 -17.59
CA PHE A 99 5.38 -44.16 -17.92
C PHE A 99 5.12 -44.36 -19.42
N GLY A 100 6.16 -44.38 -20.25
CA GLY A 100 6.09 -44.53 -21.70
C GLY A 100 6.26 -45.97 -22.17
N GLY A 101 5.84 -46.23 -23.40
CA GLY A 101 5.89 -47.57 -24.01
C GLY A 101 4.79 -48.52 -23.53
N ARG A 102 3.76 -47.99 -22.87
CA ARG A 102 2.56 -48.73 -22.51
C ARG A 102 1.65 -48.88 -23.73
N ASP A 103 1.16 -50.10 -23.95
CA ASP A 103 0.06 -50.35 -24.88
C ASP A 103 -1.23 -49.70 -24.36
N LEU A 104 -1.93 -49.00 -25.25
CA LEU A 104 -3.20 -48.36 -24.93
C LEU A 104 -4.27 -49.42 -24.69
N LYS A 105 -5.09 -49.21 -23.67
CA LYS A 105 -6.26 -50.07 -23.47
C LYS A 105 -7.27 -49.82 -24.59
N PRO A 106 -8.07 -50.81 -24.98
CA PRO A 106 -9.11 -50.61 -25.97
C PRO A 106 -10.09 -49.52 -25.51
N GLY A 107 -10.28 -48.50 -26.36
CA GLY A 107 -11.08 -47.31 -26.07
C GLY A 107 -10.30 -46.15 -25.43
N GLU A 108 -9.07 -46.40 -24.99
CA GLU A 108 -8.17 -45.36 -24.51
C GLU A 108 -7.53 -44.68 -25.71
N LYS A 109 -7.84 -43.39 -25.88
CA LYS A 109 -7.13 -42.58 -26.85
C LYS A 109 -5.85 -42.06 -26.21
N LEU A 110 -4.78 -41.95 -26.99
CA LEU A 110 -3.65 -41.09 -26.63
C LEU A 110 -4.10 -39.61 -26.50
N TRP A 111 -5.32 -39.29 -26.99
CA TRP A 111 -6.06 -38.01 -26.89
C TRP A 111 -7.58 -38.20 -27.02
#